data_AF-A0A8T7MFK8-F1
#
_entry.id   AF-A0A8T7MFK8-F1
#
_cell.length_a   1.000
_cell.length_b   1.000
_cell.length_c   1.000
_cell.angle_alpha   90.00
_cell.angle_beta   90.00
_cell.angle_gamma   90.00
#
_symmetry.space_group_name_H-M   'P 1'
#
loop_
_entity.id
_entity.type
_entity.pdbx_description
1 polymer ?
#
loop_
_entity_poly.entity_id
_entity_poly.type
_entity_poly.pdbx_seq_one_letter_code
_entity_poly.pdbx_strand_id
1 'polypeptide(L)'
;MFHRRSLLLASLTALLLALMWQSASADIPVVTHPAQAQVRQIMGSLIDSEAEHASGAYYPGVGAFITMDLLRGPNSVKNKPSYEGTRDWLLYMMQTFGAKLKAVPPEETIAMSVEFYDYAQVSFHQLVIVSTAADIASPNKYKIWLDGRAYSSRPAEAVGESGTVATIAPSPTTTPLASTIGNKAVATANQTTSGSTTSSLVSRTGNTGNGTTSALLVATPGVGASDPLRTPLAAPFKLTPNLTNPQTASDWRVINGTWDFSSQGYTQSELGKFDLVTLFNQPLAGNYHLQTEMKFVEGEMGGGLVFNTPTNSSKKGAQMVSYTGKGGYLQWGYFDNSGVFQYQGGLAVPNGSDGQKHVLEVKVTAATYEVILDGKVVGQKNPLNGAVGDQPGGYAGLLTSTSKIIFSSLIVESL
;
A
#
# COMPACT_ATOMS: atom_id res chain seq x y z
N MET A 1 -7.26 -60.51 -20.81
CA MET A 1 -6.35 -59.34 -20.76
C MET A 1 -6.98 -58.07 -20.16
N PHE A 2 -8.28 -57.79 -20.36
CA PHE A 2 -8.93 -56.58 -19.84
C PHE A 2 -9.01 -56.47 -18.31
N HIS A 3 -9.19 -57.57 -17.57
CA HIS A 3 -9.27 -57.53 -16.10
C HIS A 3 -7.96 -57.10 -15.39
N ARG A 4 -6.78 -57.39 -15.96
CA ARG A 4 -5.50 -56.98 -15.36
C ARG A 4 -5.23 -55.48 -15.46
N ARG A 5 -5.73 -54.81 -16.51
CA ARG A 5 -5.59 -53.36 -16.69
C ARG A 5 -6.52 -52.57 -15.76
N SER A 6 -7.72 -53.09 -15.51
CA SER A 6 -8.66 -52.46 -14.57
C SER A 6 -8.16 -52.52 -13.12
N LEU A 7 -7.56 -53.64 -12.70
CA LEU A 7 -6.94 -53.78 -11.37
C LEU A 7 -5.75 -52.83 -11.16
N LEU A 8 -4.93 -52.62 -12.19
CA LEU A 8 -3.82 -51.65 -12.16
C LEU A 8 -4.30 -50.20 -12.07
N LEU A 9 -5.36 -49.84 -12.78
CA LEU A 9 -5.94 -48.50 -12.68
C LEU A 9 -6.57 -48.25 -11.31
N ALA A 10 -7.33 -49.21 -10.79
CA ALA A 10 -7.98 -49.08 -9.48
C ALA A 10 -6.97 -48.98 -8.33
N SER A 11 -5.87 -49.74 -8.40
CA SER A 11 -4.80 -49.67 -7.40
C SER A 11 -4.03 -48.35 -7.47
N LEU A 12 -3.79 -47.80 -8.66
CA LEU A 12 -3.17 -46.48 -8.82
C LEU A 12 -4.07 -45.36 -8.27
N THR A 13 -5.38 -45.42 -8.52
CA THR A 13 -6.35 -44.45 -7.99
C THR A 13 -6.45 -44.55 -6.46
N ALA A 14 -6.48 -45.76 -5.91
CA ALA A 14 -6.49 -45.97 -4.46
C ALA A 14 -5.21 -45.46 -3.79
N LEU A 15 -4.04 -45.63 -4.42
CA LEU A 15 -2.77 -45.11 -3.93
C LEU A 15 -2.74 -43.57 -3.96
N LEU A 16 -3.26 -42.95 -5.03
CA LEU A 16 -3.40 -41.49 -5.13
C LEU A 16 -4.35 -40.93 -4.07
N LEU A 17 -5.49 -41.59 -3.85
CA LEU A 17 -6.44 -41.23 -2.80
C LEU A 17 -5.84 -41.40 -1.39
N ALA A 18 -5.04 -42.45 -1.17
CA ALA A 18 -4.34 -42.65 0.10
C ALA A 18 -3.24 -41.61 0.33
N LEU A 19 -2.52 -41.20 -0.71
CA LEU A 19 -1.53 -40.12 -0.63
C LEU A 19 -2.20 -38.77 -0.38
N MET A 20 -3.31 -38.49 -1.07
CA MET A 20 -4.13 -37.30 -0.85
C MET A 20 -4.71 -37.28 0.57
N TRP A 21 -5.21 -38.41 1.06
CA TRP A 21 -5.70 -38.58 2.43
C TRP A 21 -4.55 -38.37 3.43
N GLN A 22 -3.36 -38.94 3.20
CA GLN A 22 -2.21 -38.73 4.06
C GLN A 22 -1.70 -37.29 4.06
N SER A 23 -1.72 -36.59 2.91
CA SER A 23 -1.41 -35.16 2.86
C SER A 23 -2.48 -34.29 3.52
N ALA A 24 -3.75 -34.69 3.46
CA ALA A 24 -4.84 -34.04 4.19
C ALA A 24 -4.85 -34.40 5.69
N SER A 25 -4.27 -35.54 6.07
CA SER A 25 -4.17 -36.01 7.47
C SER A 25 -2.82 -35.68 8.12
N ALA A 26 -1.85 -35.18 7.35
CA ALA A 26 -0.65 -34.51 7.85
C ALA A 26 -1.04 -33.09 8.33
N ASP A 27 -2.05 -33.06 9.18
CA ASP A 27 -2.82 -31.89 9.57
C ASP A 27 -2.22 -31.22 10.81
N ILE A 28 -0.90 -31.09 10.79
CA ILE A 28 -0.23 -30.08 11.61
C ILE A 28 0.80 -29.44 10.69
N PRO A 29 0.48 -28.30 10.03
CA PRO A 29 1.54 -27.42 9.51
C PRO A 29 2.58 -27.33 10.61
N VAL A 30 3.86 -27.59 10.31
CA VAL A 30 4.89 -27.69 11.34
C VAL A 30 4.95 -26.34 12.06
N VAL A 31 4.20 -26.21 13.16
CA VAL A 31 3.90 -24.93 13.80
C VAL A 31 5.19 -24.29 14.31
N THR A 32 6.21 -25.12 14.52
CA THR A 32 7.54 -24.77 14.99
C THR A 32 8.51 -24.42 13.86
N HIS A 33 8.18 -24.63 12.58
CA HIS A 33 9.10 -24.31 11.49
C HIS A 33 9.18 -22.78 11.29
N PRO A 34 10.39 -22.20 11.16
CA PRO A 34 10.56 -20.75 11.02
C PRO A 34 9.83 -20.17 9.79
N ALA A 35 9.74 -20.93 8.69
CA ALA A 35 8.96 -20.51 7.52
C ALA A 35 7.46 -20.36 7.82
N GLN A 36 6.87 -21.26 8.62
CA GLN A 36 5.47 -21.16 9.02
C GLN A 36 5.22 -19.91 9.87
N ALA A 37 6.18 -19.53 10.73
CA ALA A 37 6.11 -18.29 11.50
C ALA A 37 6.16 -17.05 10.59
N GLN A 38 7.03 -17.05 9.57
CA GLN A 38 7.08 -15.97 8.59
C GLN A 38 5.80 -15.85 7.76
N VAL A 39 5.22 -16.98 7.32
CA VAL A 39 3.91 -17.00 6.64
C VAL A 39 2.86 -16.33 7.52
N ARG A 40 2.77 -16.68 8.81
CA ARG A 40 1.83 -16.03 9.75
C ARG A 40 2.09 -14.54 9.92
N GLN A 41 3.36 -14.14 9.99
CA GLN A 41 3.76 -12.74 10.17
C GLN A 41 3.30 -11.86 9.00
N ILE A 42 3.29 -12.37 7.77
CA ILE A 42 2.90 -11.58 6.60
C ILE A 42 1.37 -11.54 6.36
N MET A 43 0.58 -12.41 7.01
CA MET A 43 -0.88 -12.48 6.78
C MET A 43 -1.60 -11.16 7.02
N GLY A 44 -1.28 -10.46 8.13
CA GLY A 44 -1.91 -9.16 8.43
C GLY A 44 -1.65 -8.11 7.35
N SER A 45 -0.40 -8.03 6.88
CA SER A 45 -0.02 -7.09 5.81
C SER A 45 -0.59 -7.46 4.44
N LEU A 46 -0.89 -8.74 4.19
CA LEU A 46 -1.58 -9.17 2.97
C LEU A 46 -3.05 -8.74 2.97
N ILE A 47 -3.71 -8.85 4.13
CA ILE A 47 -5.07 -8.34 4.31
C ILE A 47 -5.10 -6.80 4.13
N ASP A 48 -4.07 -6.10 4.61
CA ASP A 48 -3.93 -4.67 4.40
C ASP A 48 -3.62 -4.28 2.93
N SER A 49 -3.23 -5.23 2.09
CA SER A 49 -2.87 -5.01 0.67
C SER A 49 -4.01 -5.29 -0.31
N GLU A 50 -5.24 -4.97 0.07
CA GLU A 50 -6.49 -5.17 -0.69
C GLU A 50 -7.07 -6.60 -0.70
N ALA A 51 -6.40 -7.61 -0.14
CA ALA A 51 -6.99 -8.94 -0.01
C ALA A 51 -8.05 -8.93 1.10
N GLU A 52 -9.29 -9.35 0.82
CA GLU A 52 -10.33 -9.43 1.87
C GLU A 52 -10.03 -10.53 2.88
N HIS A 53 -9.48 -11.64 2.39
CA HIS A 53 -9.00 -12.74 3.22
C HIS A 53 -7.64 -13.17 2.72
N ALA A 54 -6.78 -13.57 3.64
CA ALA A 54 -5.53 -14.23 3.35
C ALA A 54 -5.34 -15.41 4.30
N SER A 55 -4.88 -16.53 3.76
CA SER A 55 -4.47 -17.69 4.54
C SER A 55 -3.21 -18.28 3.95
N GLY A 56 -2.45 -19.03 4.75
CA GLY A 56 -1.26 -19.67 4.23
C GLY A 56 -0.64 -20.68 5.17
N ALA A 57 0.07 -21.62 4.56
CA ALA A 57 0.77 -22.70 5.24
C ALA A 57 2.12 -22.97 4.59
N TYR A 58 3.04 -23.50 5.38
CA TYR A 58 4.32 -24.01 4.92
C TYR A 58 4.38 -25.52 5.11
N TYR A 59 4.83 -26.22 4.06
CA TYR A 59 5.01 -27.66 4.04
C TYR A 59 6.49 -27.98 3.71
N PRO A 60 7.27 -28.53 4.66
CA PRO A 60 8.66 -28.89 4.42
C PRO A 60 8.83 -29.83 3.21
N GLY A 61 9.83 -29.55 2.38
CA GLY A 61 10.10 -30.28 1.14
C GLY A 61 9.22 -29.86 -0.04
N VAL A 62 8.26 -28.95 0.17
CA VAL A 62 7.37 -28.44 -0.88
C VAL A 62 7.46 -26.92 -0.95
N GLY A 63 7.24 -26.24 0.18
CA GLY A 63 7.35 -24.79 0.32
C GLY A 63 6.13 -24.10 0.92
N ALA A 64 5.98 -22.81 0.66
CA ALA A 64 4.93 -21.95 1.21
C ALA A 64 3.80 -21.73 0.20
N PHE A 65 2.56 -21.88 0.66
CA PHE A 65 1.34 -21.66 -0.11
C PHE A 65 0.50 -20.60 0.58
N ILE A 66 0.12 -19.58 -0.18
CA ILE A 66 -0.69 -18.46 0.28
C ILE A 66 -1.91 -18.38 -0.62
N THR A 67 -3.09 -18.34 -0.04
CA THR A 67 -4.35 -18.11 -0.74
C THR A 67 -4.94 -16.78 -0.30
N MET A 68 -5.50 -16.06 -1.25
CA MET A 68 -6.13 -14.76 -1.05
C MET A 68 -7.47 -14.71 -1.78
N ASP A 69 -8.40 -13.97 -1.21
CA ASP A 69 -9.62 -13.57 -1.90
C ASP A 69 -9.47 -12.10 -2.29
N LEU A 70 -9.89 -11.78 -3.53
CA LEU A 70 -9.91 -10.43 -4.08
C LEU A 70 -11.29 -10.15 -4.69
N LEU A 71 -12.25 -9.87 -3.82
CA LEU A 71 -13.61 -9.48 -4.18
C LEU A 71 -13.67 -8.04 -4.70
N ARG A 72 -12.80 -7.15 -4.21
CA ARG A 72 -12.75 -5.71 -4.50
C ARG A 72 -11.28 -5.29 -4.59
N GLY A 73 -10.84 -4.96 -5.81
CA GLY A 73 -9.44 -4.62 -6.05
C GLY A 73 -9.23 -4.00 -7.44
N PRO A 74 -8.04 -4.14 -8.04
CA PRO A 74 -7.69 -3.60 -9.37
C PRO A 74 -8.62 -4.05 -10.50
N ASN A 75 -9.46 -5.06 -10.23
CA ASN A 75 -10.50 -5.60 -11.11
C ASN A 75 -11.72 -4.70 -11.28
N SER A 76 -11.89 -3.71 -10.40
CA SER A 76 -13.02 -2.77 -10.42
C SER A 76 -12.83 -1.61 -11.41
N VAL A 77 -11.65 -1.49 -12.04
CA VAL A 77 -11.39 -0.43 -13.02
C VAL A 77 -12.13 -0.75 -14.32
N LYS A 78 -13.21 -0.02 -14.57
CA LYS A 78 -14.16 -0.19 -15.69
C LYS A 78 -13.54 -0.35 -17.10
N ASN A 79 -12.26 0.04 -17.28
CA ASN A 79 -11.59 0.08 -18.57
C ASN A 79 -10.29 -0.76 -18.65
N LYS A 80 -9.93 -1.50 -17.60
CA LYS A 80 -8.78 -2.44 -17.64
C LYS A 80 -9.33 -3.87 -17.60
N PRO A 81 -8.81 -4.82 -18.41
CA PRO A 81 -9.13 -6.22 -18.23
C PRO A 81 -8.82 -6.61 -16.78
N SER A 82 -9.81 -7.10 -16.03
CA SER A 82 -9.67 -7.40 -14.60
C SER A 82 -8.42 -8.23 -14.33
N TYR A 83 -8.20 -9.26 -15.14
CA TYR A 83 -7.00 -10.09 -15.08
C TYR A 83 -5.66 -9.32 -15.03
N GLU A 84 -5.45 -8.31 -15.89
CA GLU A 84 -4.14 -7.63 -15.94
C GLU A 84 -3.88 -6.85 -14.64
N GLY A 85 -4.93 -6.26 -14.07
CA GLY A 85 -4.87 -5.61 -12.76
C GLY A 85 -4.50 -6.62 -11.66
N THR A 86 -5.22 -7.74 -11.58
CA THR A 86 -4.92 -8.79 -10.59
C THR A 86 -3.53 -9.38 -10.77
N ARG A 87 -3.08 -9.61 -12.00
CA ARG A 87 -1.75 -10.13 -12.29
C ARG A 87 -0.66 -9.18 -11.81
N ASP A 88 -0.75 -7.91 -12.17
CA ASP A 88 0.26 -6.92 -11.79
C ASP A 88 0.33 -6.76 -10.26
N TRP A 89 -0.84 -6.78 -9.59
CA TRP A 89 -0.93 -6.80 -8.14
C TRP A 89 -0.31 -8.05 -7.53
N LEU A 90 -0.64 -9.24 -8.02
CA LEU A 90 -0.11 -10.50 -7.49
C LEU A 90 1.41 -10.65 -7.74
N LEU A 91 1.92 -10.09 -8.85
CA LEU A 91 3.36 -9.98 -9.10
C LEU A 91 4.04 -9.12 -8.04
N TYR A 92 3.46 -7.96 -7.73
CA TYR A 92 3.94 -7.09 -6.67
C TYR A 92 3.89 -7.78 -5.30
N MET A 93 2.79 -8.48 -4.98
CA MET A 93 2.67 -9.28 -3.75
C MET A 93 3.78 -10.34 -3.64
N MET A 94 4.02 -11.09 -4.72
CA MET A 94 5.04 -12.12 -4.77
C MET A 94 6.44 -11.55 -4.51
N GLN A 95 6.78 -10.41 -5.11
CA GLN A 95 8.08 -9.76 -4.88
C GLN A 95 8.20 -9.19 -3.46
N THR A 96 7.17 -8.50 -2.97
CA THR A 96 7.19 -7.79 -1.68
C THR A 96 7.13 -8.73 -0.48
N PHE A 97 6.24 -9.72 -0.52
CA PHE A 97 6.01 -10.63 0.59
C PHE A 97 6.78 -11.94 0.43
N GLY A 98 6.97 -12.44 -0.79
CA GLY A 98 7.82 -13.62 -1.01
C GLY A 98 9.26 -13.39 -0.55
N ALA A 99 9.83 -12.20 -0.76
CA ALA A 99 11.16 -11.85 -0.28
C ALA A 99 11.29 -11.82 1.27
N LYS A 100 10.17 -11.77 2.00
CA LYS A 100 10.16 -11.85 3.48
C LYS A 100 10.20 -13.30 3.98
N LEU A 101 9.92 -14.30 3.13
CA LEU A 101 9.89 -15.72 3.46
C LEU A 101 11.29 -16.38 3.43
N LYS A 102 12.27 -15.75 4.10
CA LYS A 102 13.68 -16.15 4.08
C LYS A 102 13.98 -17.54 4.68
N ALA A 103 13.04 -18.10 5.44
CA ALA A 103 13.18 -19.42 6.04
C ALA A 103 12.63 -20.55 5.16
N VAL A 104 12.04 -20.23 3.99
CA VAL A 104 11.73 -21.21 2.95
C VAL A 104 13.04 -21.58 2.26
N PRO A 105 13.41 -22.88 2.18
CA PRO A 105 14.61 -23.30 1.48
C PRO A 105 14.66 -22.81 0.03
N PRO A 106 15.83 -22.43 -0.51
CA PRO A 106 15.94 -21.81 -1.84
C PRO A 106 15.32 -22.62 -2.99
N GLU A 107 15.38 -23.94 -2.90
CA GLU A 107 14.83 -24.88 -3.88
C GLU A 107 13.32 -25.13 -3.74
N GLU A 108 12.74 -24.76 -2.60
CA GLU A 108 11.32 -24.95 -2.34
C GLU A 108 10.48 -23.85 -2.98
N THR A 109 9.19 -24.14 -3.11
CA THR A 109 8.24 -23.33 -3.86
C THR A 109 7.59 -22.26 -2.97
N ILE A 110 7.44 -21.04 -3.48
CA ILE A 110 6.50 -20.06 -2.96
C ILE A 110 5.39 -19.92 -3.99
N ALA A 111 4.16 -20.21 -3.59
CA ALA A 111 2.97 -20.10 -4.40
C ALA A 111 1.97 -19.11 -3.78
N MET A 112 1.45 -18.20 -4.59
CA MET A 112 0.35 -17.32 -4.24
C MET A 112 -0.81 -17.58 -5.19
N SER A 113 -1.98 -17.87 -4.63
CA SER A 113 -3.24 -18.05 -5.35
C SER A 113 -4.20 -16.95 -4.95
N VAL A 114 -4.88 -16.35 -5.91
CA VAL A 114 -5.95 -15.39 -5.67
C VAL A 114 -7.21 -15.81 -6.42
N GLU A 115 -8.33 -15.86 -5.70
CA GLU A 115 -9.65 -15.90 -6.31
C GLU A 115 -10.16 -14.49 -6.49
N PHE A 116 -10.63 -14.15 -7.69
CA PHE A 116 -11.08 -12.81 -7.99
C PHE A 116 -12.32 -12.80 -8.88
N TYR A 117 -13.13 -11.76 -8.75
CA TYR A 117 -14.34 -11.58 -9.56
C TYR A 117 -14.06 -10.70 -10.78
N ASP A 118 -14.26 -11.24 -11.98
CA ASP A 118 -14.26 -10.46 -13.23
C ASP A 118 -15.65 -9.87 -13.45
N TYR A 119 -15.77 -8.56 -13.26
CA TYR A 119 -17.05 -7.84 -13.41
C TYR A 119 -17.53 -7.74 -14.86
N ALA A 120 -16.63 -7.83 -15.85
CA ALA A 120 -17.01 -7.81 -17.25
C ALA A 120 -17.64 -9.15 -17.67
N GLN A 121 -17.13 -10.26 -17.12
CA GLN A 121 -17.63 -11.61 -17.40
C GLN A 121 -18.65 -12.12 -16.38
N VAL A 122 -18.79 -11.43 -15.24
CA VAL A 122 -19.71 -11.80 -14.15
C VAL A 122 -19.36 -13.19 -13.58
N SER A 123 -18.05 -13.51 -13.53
CA SER A 123 -17.52 -14.83 -13.15
C SER A 123 -16.33 -14.72 -12.20
N PHE A 124 -16.17 -15.76 -11.36
CA PHE A 124 -14.97 -15.93 -10.55
C PHE A 124 -13.88 -16.61 -11.37
N HIS A 125 -12.65 -16.14 -11.17
CA HIS A 125 -11.43 -16.69 -11.77
C HIS A 125 -10.39 -16.93 -10.69
N GLN A 126 -9.47 -17.85 -10.97
CA GLN A 126 -8.34 -18.14 -10.10
C GLN A 126 -7.04 -17.83 -10.83
N LEU A 127 -6.21 -16.97 -10.22
CA LEU A 127 -4.85 -16.70 -10.69
C LEU A 127 -3.85 -17.26 -9.70
N VAL A 128 -2.90 -18.05 -10.20
CA VAL A 128 -1.82 -18.63 -9.39
C VAL A 128 -0.48 -18.18 -9.94
N ILE A 129 0.40 -17.68 -9.08
CA ILE A 129 1.80 -17.39 -9.39
C ILE A 129 2.69 -18.26 -8.52
N VAL A 130 3.72 -18.85 -9.13
CA VAL A 130 4.65 -19.75 -8.46
C VAL A 130 6.09 -19.41 -8.83
N SER A 131 6.97 -19.43 -7.85
CA SER A 131 8.43 -19.31 -8.00
C SER A 131 9.13 -20.23 -7.02
N THR A 132 10.40 -20.57 -7.26
CA THR A 132 11.26 -21.05 -6.18
C THR A 132 11.62 -19.87 -5.26
N ALA A 133 11.96 -20.15 -4.00
CA ALA A 133 12.43 -19.11 -3.08
C ALA A 133 13.73 -18.45 -3.56
N ALA A 134 14.63 -19.20 -4.21
CA ALA A 134 15.85 -18.68 -4.83
C ALA A 134 15.56 -17.65 -5.94
N ASP A 135 14.46 -17.83 -6.67
CA ASP A 135 14.10 -17.02 -7.83
C ASP A 135 13.10 -15.89 -7.52
N ILE A 136 12.76 -15.68 -6.24
CA ILE A 136 11.73 -14.72 -5.80
C ILE A 136 12.03 -13.25 -6.15
N ALA A 137 13.28 -12.93 -6.51
CA ALA A 137 13.65 -11.60 -6.99
C ALA A 137 13.57 -11.45 -8.52
N SER A 138 13.21 -12.51 -9.25
CA SER A 138 13.28 -12.61 -10.71
C SER A 138 11.90 -12.88 -11.33
N PRO A 139 11.07 -11.86 -11.57
CA PRO A 139 9.70 -12.04 -12.10
C PRO A 139 9.62 -12.80 -13.43
N ASN A 140 10.66 -12.73 -14.25
CA ASN A 140 10.76 -13.46 -15.51
C ASN A 140 10.88 -14.98 -15.32
N LYS A 141 11.16 -15.46 -14.10
CA LYS A 141 11.18 -16.89 -13.75
C LYS A 141 9.87 -17.37 -13.16
N TYR A 142 8.92 -16.48 -12.90
CA TYR A 142 7.64 -16.86 -12.35
C TYR A 142 6.82 -17.63 -13.36
N LYS A 143 6.12 -18.65 -12.87
CA LYS A 143 5.12 -19.37 -13.64
C LYS A 143 3.75 -18.88 -13.19
N ILE A 144 2.90 -18.57 -14.15
CA ILE A 144 1.59 -17.98 -13.93
C ILE A 144 0.54 -18.90 -14.55
N TRP A 145 -0.57 -19.13 -13.84
CA TRP A 145 -1.72 -19.89 -14.35
C TRP A 145 -3.01 -19.11 -14.11
N LEU A 146 -3.88 -19.10 -15.12
CA LEU A 146 -5.23 -18.58 -15.02
C LEU A 146 -6.20 -19.74 -15.24
N ASP A 147 -7.08 -19.99 -14.26
CA ASP A 147 -8.08 -21.05 -14.30
C ASP A 147 -7.49 -22.43 -14.64
N GLY A 148 -6.36 -22.74 -14.00
CA GLY A 148 -5.62 -24.00 -14.17
C GLY A 148 -4.83 -24.12 -15.47
N ARG A 149 -4.82 -23.10 -16.34
CA ARG A 149 -4.07 -23.10 -17.61
C ARG A 149 -2.83 -22.21 -17.50
N ALA A 150 -1.71 -22.68 -18.04
CA ALA A 150 -0.49 -21.88 -18.10
C ALA A 150 -0.78 -20.56 -18.83
N TYR A 151 -0.52 -19.45 -18.15
CA TYR A 151 -0.67 -18.14 -18.71
C TYR A 151 0.59 -17.81 -19.53
N SER A 152 0.52 -18.01 -20.83
CA SER A 152 1.40 -17.30 -21.75
C SER A 152 0.88 -15.87 -21.86
N SER A 153 1.71 -14.86 -21.59
CA SER A 153 1.38 -13.49 -21.99
C SER A 153 0.93 -13.56 -23.44
N ARG A 154 -0.36 -13.28 -23.68
CA ARG A 154 -0.91 -13.29 -25.03
C ARG A 154 0.05 -12.47 -25.90
N PRO A 155 0.55 -12.99 -27.03
CA PRO A 155 1.20 -12.10 -27.98
C PRO A 155 0.23 -10.95 -28.22
N ALA A 156 0.72 -9.72 -28.31
CA ALA A 156 -0.10 -8.57 -28.67
C ALA A 156 -0.67 -8.81 -30.08
N GLU A 157 -1.79 -9.52 -30.16
CA GLU A 157 -2.39 -9.96 -31.40
C GLU A 157 -3.78 -9.33 -31.51
N ALA A 158 -3.78 -8.28 -32.33
CA ALA A 158 -4.90 -7.71 -33.07
C ALA A 158 -6.16 -7.34 -32.27
N VAL A 159 -6.16 -6.12 -31.73
CA VAL A 159 -7.35 -5.27 -31.87
C VAL A 159 -7.46 -4.95 -33.37
N GLY A 160 -8.24 -5.75 -34.09
CA GLY A 160 -8.45 -5.57 -35.52
C GLY A 160 -9.49 -6.53 -36.08
N GLU A 161 -10.77 -6.14 -35.97
CA GLU A 161 -11.70 -6.03 -37.11
C GLU A 161 -13.11 -5.65 -36.61
N SER A 162 -13.45 -4.36 -36.68
CA SER A 162 -14.58 -3.85 -37.49
C SER A 162 -14.80 -2.37 -37.18
N GLY A 163 -14.56 -1.49 -38.16
CA GLY A 163 -14.80 -0.06 -38.05
C GLY A 163 -13.74 0.80 -38.75
N THR A 164 -13.77 0.80 -40.08
CA THR A 164 -13.10 1.76 -40.98
C THR A 164 -13.20 3.21 -40.50
N VAL A 165 -12.10 3.99 -40.54
CA VAL A 165 -11.96 5.27 -41.27
C VAL A 165 -10.52 5.83 -41.18
N ALA A 166 -10.02 6.19 -42.37
CA ALA A 166 -9.00 7.18 -42.75
C ALA A 166 -7.56 7.14 -42.19
N THR A 167 -6.69 6.71 -43.09
CA THR A 167 -5.26 6.99 -43.27
C THR A 167 -4.88 8.47 -43.13
N ILE A 168 -3.85 8.77 -42.33
CA ILE A 168 -2.99 9.96 -42.52
C ILE A 168 -1.52 9.51 -42.43
N ALA A 169 -0.72 9.99 -43.38
CA ALA A 169 0.67 9.61 -43.69
C ALA A 169 1.71 10.03 -42.62
N PRO A 170 2.94 9.45 -42.65
CA PRO A 170 3.94 9.61 -41.59
C PRO A 170 5.03 10.66 -41.92
N SER A 171 5.62 11.26 -40.89
CA SER A 171 7.00 11.80 -40.85
C SER A 171 7.34 12.39 -39.47
N PRO A 172 8.62 12.56 -39.09
CA PRO A 172 9.73 11.63 -39.28
C PRO A 172 10.55 11.39 -37.98
N THR A 173 11.42 10.39 -38.09
CA THR A 173 12.49 9.97 -37.19
C THR A 173 13.37 11.12 -36.67
N THR A 174 13.64 11.13 -35.36
CA THR A 174 14.80 11.83 -34.77
C THR A 174 15.66 10.86 -33.98
N THR A 175 16.85 10.62 -34.54
CA THR A 175 18.02 9.99 -33.92
C THR A 175 18.56 10.84 -32.77
N PRO A 176 19.01 10.27 -31.64
CA PRO A 176 19.97 10.93 -30.78
C PRO A 176 21.39 10.45 -31.09
N LEU A 177 22.25 11.43 -31.36
CA LEU A 177 23.70 11.29 -31.45
C LEU A 177 24.29 10.81 -30.13
N ALA A 178 25.30 9.95 -30.24
CA ALA A 178 26.25 9.62 -29.19
C ALA A 178 27.03 10.87 -28.74
N SER A 179 27.32 10.94 -27.43
CA SER A 179 28.46 11.72 -26.94
C SER A 179 29.21 10.90 -25.89
N THR A 180 30.45 10.59 -26.23
CA THR A 180 31.45 9.91 -25.43
C THR A 180 32.40 10.97 -24.89
N ILE A 181 32.51 11.14 -23.58
CA ILE A 181 33.74 11.63 -22.92
C ILE A 181 33.91 10.84 -21.63
N GLY A 182 35.07 10.18 -21.50
CA GLY A 182 35.44 9.34 -20.38
C GLY A 182 36.46 9.97 -19.43
N ASN A 183 36.92 9.08 -18.53
CA ASN A 183 38.03 9.16 -17.57
C ASN A 183 37.74 9.98 -16.30
N LYS A 184 38.13 9.56 -15.09
CA LYS A 184 39.10 8.54 -14.67
C LYS A 184 38.85 8.19 -13.20
N ALA A 185 39.17 6.96 -12.82
CA ALA A 185 39.15 6.44 -11.45
C ALA A 185 40.22 7.07 -10.55
N VAL A 186 39.93 7.18 -9.25
CA VAL A 186 40.93 7.08 -8.17
C VAL A 186 40.30 6.29 -7.02
N ALA A 187 40.96 5.19 -6.67
CA ALA A 187 40.70 4.39 -5.48
C ALA A 187 41.67 4.80 -4.38
N THR A 188 41.21 4.88 -3.13
CA THR A 188 42.07 4.75 -1.94
C THR A 188 41.31 4.02 -0.84
N ALA A 189 41.86 2.89 -0.42
CA ALA A 189 41.45 2.12 0.76
C ALA A 189 42.20 2.59 2.02
N ASN A 190 41.60 2.38 3.19
CA ASN A 190 42.24 1.98 4.46
C ASN A 190 41.12 1.74 5.49
N GLN A 191 40.82 0.52 5.91
CA GLN A 191 41.43 -0.27 7.00
C GLN A 191 41.25 0.25 8.44
N THR A 192 40.45 -0.52 9.20
CA THR A 192 40.67 -1.03 10.57
C THR A 192 40.60 -0.07 11.76
N THR A 193 39.65 -0.29 12.68
CA THR A 193 39.95 -0.80 14.04
C THR A 193 38.71 -1.12 14.88
N SER A 194 38.89 -2.18 15.65
CA SER A 194 37.98 -2.78 16.63
C SER A 194 38.06 -2.04 17.97
N GLY A 195 36.99 -2.07 18.77
CA GLY A 195 36.97 -1.44 20.10
C GLY A 195 35.75 -1.80 20.93
N SER A 196 35.78 -3.00 21.50
CA SER A 196 34.90 -3.46 22.58
C SER A 196 35.30 -2.79 23.90
N THR A 197 34.35 -2.24 24.64
CA THR A 197 34.47 -2.09 26.10
C THR A 197 33.11 -2.17 26.78
N THR A 198 32.89 -3.29 27.46
CA THR A 198 32.04 -3.40 28.65
C THR A 198 32.65 -2.58 29.79
N SER A 199 31.85 -1.80 30.51
CA SER A 199 32.05 -1.66 31.96
C SER A 199 30.77 -1.24 32.67
N SER A 200 30.54 -1.95 33.75
CA SER A 200 29.52 -1.85 34.78
C SER A 200 29.70 -0.66 35.73
N LEU A 201 28.68 -0.51 36.58
CA LEU A 201 28.69 -0.10 38.00
C LEU A 201 28.23 1.33 38.39
N VAL A 202 27.23 1.32 39.27
CA VAL A 202 27.06 2.11 40.51
C VAL A 202 26.11 3.32 40.47
N SER A 203 25.02 3.10 41.20
CA SER A 203 24.11 4.08 41.79
C SER A 203 24.83 5.11 42.66
N ARG A 204 24.47 6.39 42.54
CA ARG A 204 24.52 7.32 43.68
C ARG A 204 23.53 8.47 43.53
N THR A 205 22.66 8.58 44.53
CA THR A 205 21.74 9.68 44.82
C THR A 205 22.52 10.96 45.16
N GLY A 206 22.11 12.11 44.61
CA GLY A 206 22.65 13.43 44.97
C GLY A 206 22.05 14.55 44.13
N ASN A 207 21.52 15.56 44.80
CA ASN A 207 20.59 16.58 44.33
C ASN A 207 21.25 17.80 43.62
N THR A 208 20.41 18.62 42.98
CA THR A 208 20.56 20.03 42.56
C THR A 208 21.33 20.38 41.26
N GLY A 209 20.62 21.01 40.31
CA GLY A 209 21.22 21.84 39.26
C GLY A 209 20.36 21.99 38.01
N ASN A 210 19.97 23.23 37.70
CA ASN A 210 19.32 23.69 36.46
C ASN A 210 19.80 22.97 35.18
N GLY A 211 18.86 22.46 34.40
CA GLY A 211 19.11 22.01 33.03
C GLY A 211 17.80 21.92 32.27
N THR A 212 17.68 22.70 31.21
CA THR A 212 16.62 22.65 30.19
C THR A 212 16.55 21.25 29.58
N THR A 213 15.59 20.44 30.02
CA THR A 213 15.28 19.16 29.41
C THR A 213 14.43 19.38 28.17
N SER A 214 14.99 19.05 27.00
CA SER A 214 14.17 18.73 25.83
C SER A 214 13.40 17.46 26.15
N ALA A 215 12.13 17.61 26.51
CA ALA A 215 11.23 16.48 26.67
C ALA A 215 10.91 15.91 25.28
N LEU A 216 11.42 14.71 25.01
CA LEU A 216 10.93 13.87 23.93
C LEU A 216 9.50 13.43 24.32
N LEU A 217 8.49 14.22 23.95
CA LEU A 217 7.10 13.81 24.04
C LEU A 217 6.83 12.79 22.93
N VAL A 218 7.02 11.52 23.24
CA VAL A 218 6.43 10.43 22.46
C VAL A 218 4.95 10.42 22.80
N ALA A 219 4.10 10.79 21.84
CA ALA A 219 2.65 10.74 22.01
C ALA A 219 2.20 9.27 22.05
N THR A 220 1.87 8.78 23.25
CA THR A 220 1.29 7.45 23.44
C THR A 220 -0.13 7.41 22.85
N PRO A 221 -0.55 6.33 22.16
CA PRO A 221 -1.92 6.22 21.65
C PRO A 221 -2.93 6.19 22.80
N GLY A 222 -3.64 7.29 23.01
CA GLY A 222 -4.74 7.36 23.96
C GLY A 222 -5.98 6.67 23.40
N VAL A 223 -6.28 5.46 23.89
CA VAL A 223 -7.54 4.75 23.64
C VAL A 223 -8.67 5.42 24.43
N GLY A 224 -9.75 5.80 23.74
CA GLY A 224 -11.10 5.78 24.31
C GLY A 224 -11.52 6.93 25.22
N ALA A 225 -11.58 8.15 24.69
CA ALA A 225 -12.61 9.11 25.11
C ALA A 225 -13.13 9.80 23.85
N SER A 226 -14.43 9.74 23.60
CA SER A 226 -15.09 10.63 22.64
C SER A 226 -14.87 12.05 23.14
N ASP A 227 -13.96 12.77 22.50
CA ASP A 227 -13.68 14.19 22.74
C ASP A 227 -15.04 14.93 22.73
N PRO A 228 -15.35 15.82 23.71
CA PRO A 228 -16.53 16.67 23.62
C PRO A 228 -16.61 17.28 22.22
N LEU A 229 -17.74 17.05 21.53
CA LEU A 229 -17.99 17.48 20.16
C LEU A 229 -17.56 18.94 19.99
N ARG A 230 -16.40 19.16 19.36
CA ARG A 230 -15.98 20.50 18.97
C ARG A 230 -17.01 21.04 17.99
N THR A 231 -17.41 22.28 18.18
CA THR A 231 -18.31 22.96 17.24
C THR A 231 -17.61 23.05 15.87
N PRO A 232 -18.25 22.61 14.78
CA PRO A 232 -17.73 22.79 13.44
C PRO A 232 -17.46 24.26 13.13
N LEU A 233 -16.32 24.53 12.49
CA LEU A 233 -15.97 25.88 12.08
C LEU A 233 -16.81 26.28 10.86
N ALA A 234 -17.64 27.32 11.03
CA ALA A 234 -18.46 27.87 9.95
C ALA A 234 -17.66 28.88 9.11
N ALA A 235 -18.02 29.00 7.83
CA ALA A 235 -17.42 29.99 6.94
C ALA A 235 -17.73 31.44 7.39
N PRO A 236 -16.80 32.40 7.14
CA PRO A 236 -15.50 32.20 6.51
C PRO A 236 -14.42 31.75 7.51
N PHE A 237 -13.49 30.91 7.07
CA PHE A 237 -12.31 30.54 7.87
C PHE A 237 -11.08 30.28 7.01
N LYS A 238 -9.90 30.45 7.63
CA LYS A 238 -8.60 30.01 7.11
C LYS A 238 -7.72 29.57 8.26
N LEU A 239 -7.20 28.36 8.18
CA LEU A 239 -6.39 27.70 9.18
C LEU A 239 -5.07 27.26 8.54
N THR A 240 -3.96 27.55 9.22
CA THR A 240 -2.62 27.13 8.81
C THR A 240 -1.89 26.52 10.02
N PRO A 241 -2.21 25.27 10.40
CA PRO A 241 -1.60 24.62 11.55
C PRO A 241 -0.07 24.59 11.44
N ASN A 242 0.60 24.81 12.57
CA ASN A 242 2.07 24.82 12.59
C ASN A 242 2.62 23.38 12.64
N LEU A 243 3.12 22.87 11.51
CA LEU A 243 3.64 21.51 11.41
C LEU A 243 5.07 21.33 11.92
N THR A 244 5.72 22.38 12.42
CA THR A 244 7.09 22.31 12.96
C THR A 244 7.16 22.55 14.47
N ASN A 245 6.04 22.88 15.10
CA ASN A 245 5.98 23.20 16.52
C ASN A 245 5.32 22.07 17.33
N PRO A 246 6.07 21.26 18.11
CA PRO A 246 5.48 20.20 18.93
C PRO A 246 4.49 20.71 19.99
N GLN A 247 4.49 22.00 20.32
CA GLN A 247 3.50 22.58 21.25
C GLN A 247 2.07 22.58 20.68
N THR A 248 1.89 22.40 19.38
CA THR A 248 0.56 22.27 18.75
C THR A 248 0.10 20.82 18.66
N ALA A 249 0.77 19.87 19.34
CA ALA A 249 0.40 18.45 19.28
C ALA A 249 -1.06 18.17 19.70
N SER A 250 -1.63 18.97 20.61
CA SER A 250 -3.04 18.87 21.01
C SER A 250 -4.04 19.18 19.89
N ASP A 251 -3.59 19.88 18.85
CA ASP A 251 -4.40 20.20 17.67
C ASP A 251 -4.46 19.03 16.68
N TRP A 252 -3.78 17.92 16.99
CA TRP A 252 -3.71 16.73 16.15
C TRP A 252 -4.20 15.51 16.90
N ARG A 253 -4.88 14.64 16.18
CA ARG A 253 -5.33 13.35 16.67
C ARG A 253 -4.79 12.25 15.77
N VAL A 254 -3.79 11.54 16.28
CA VAL A 254 -3.26 10.34 15.64
C VAL A 254 -4.30 9.23 15.73
N ILE A 255 -4.71 8.69 14.58
CA ILE A 255 -5.59 7.52 14.50
C ILE A 255 -4.75 6.25 14.58
N ASN A 256 -3.67 6.21 13.82
CA ASN A 256 -2.70 5.12 13.73
C ASN A 256 -1.37 5.60 13.12
N GLY A 257 -0.34 4.80 13.28
CA GLY A 257 1.03 5.13 12.87
C GLY A 257 1.78 5.95 13.92
N THR A 258 3.06 6.20 13.65
CA THR A 258 3.95 7.01 14.47
C THR A 258 4.16 8.35 13.78
N TRP A 259 3.73 9.42 14.45
CA TRP A 259 3.71 10.77 13.91
C TRP A 259 4.44 11.73 14.84
N ASP A 260 5.43 12.44 14.33
CA ASP A 260 6.29 13.32 15.11
C ASP A 260 6.53 14.66 14.43
N PHE A 261 6.57 15.72 15.23
CA PHE A 261 6.98 17.05 14.76
C PHE A 261 8.50 17.09 14.62
N SER A 262 8.96 17.74 13.55
CA SER A 262 10.38 18.01 13.31
C SER A 262 10.57 19.45 12.84
N SER A 263 11.82 19.90 12.76
CA SER A 263 12.13 21.21 12.15
C SER A 263 11.75 21.31 10.67
N GLN A 264 11.54 20.19 9.98
CA GLN A 264 11.17 20.15 8.56
C GLN A 264 9.66 20.01 8.33
N GLY A 265 8.90 19.59 9.34
CA GLY A 265 7.46 19.36 9.23
C GLY A 265 6.98 18.21 10.12
N TYR A 266 5.70 17.88 9.96
CA TYR A 266 5.04 16.79 10.67
C TYR A 266 5.25 15.50 9.88
N THR A 267 5.84 14.50 10.52
CA THR A 267 6.41 13.33 9.82
C THR A 267 5.75 12.07 10.31
N GLN A 268 5.30 11.24 9.37
CA GLN A 268 5.01 9.85 9.65
C GLN A 268 6.27 9.01 9.34
N SER A 269 6.60 8.03 10.18
CA SER A 269 7.87 7.29 10.10
C SER A 269 7.79 5.77 9.93
N GLU A 270 6.60 5.17 10.04
CA GLU A 270 6.44 3.72 9.91
C GLU A 270 6.42 3.28 8.43
N LEU A 271 7.24 2.28 8.10
CA LEU A 271 7.30 1.71 6.76
C LEU A 271 6.46 0.44 6.64
N GLY A 272 6.01 0.11 5.43
CA GLY A 272 5.36 -1.17 5.12
C GLY A 272 3.97 -1.39 5.74
N LYS A 273 3.30 -0.33 6.22
CA LYS A 273 1.91 -0.34 6.67
C LYS A 273 1.08 0.63 5.83
N PHE A 274 -0.21 0.38 5.73
CA PHE A 274 -1.13 1.17 4.91
C PHE A 274 -2.02 2.07 5.76
N ASP A 275 -2.49 3.16 5.16
CA ASP A 275 -3.52 4.06 5.69
C ASP A 275 -3.24 4.56 7.12
N LEU A 276 -2.02 5.02 7.34
CA LEU A 276 -1.62 5.65 8.59
C LEU A 276 -2.10 7.09 8.56
N VAL A 277 -2.90 7.47 9.56
CA VAL A 277 -3.71 8.69 9.56
C VAL A 277 -3.49 9.50 10.83
N THR A 278 -3.36 10.81 10.64
CA THR A 278 -3.52 11.82 11.70
C THR A 278 -4.52 12.87 11.23
N LEU A 279 -5.41 13.30 12.12
CA LEU A 279 -6.45 14.27 11.83
C LEU A 279 -6.16 15.58 12.56
N PHE A 280 -6.38 16.71 11.88
CA PHE A 280 -6.43 18.00 12.54
C PHE A 280 -7.70 18.06 13.39
N ASN A 281 -7.55 18.32 14.69
CA ASN A 281 -8.62 18.22 15.69
C ASN A 281 -9.54 19.45 15.68
N GLN A 282 -10.06 19.79 14.51
CA GLN A 282 -11.04 20.85 14.29
C GLN A 282 -12.03 20.41 13.21
N PRO A 283 -13.31 20.18 13.56
CA PRO A 283 -14.32 19.87 12.56
C PRO A 283 -14.60 21.10 11.69
N LEU A 284 -14.88 20.84 10.43
CA LEU A 284 -15.18 21.78 9.37
C LEU A 284 -16.67 21.66 8.97
N ALA A 285 -17.26 22.76 8.53
CA ALA A 285 -18.61 22.77 7.96
C ALA A 285 -18.64 23.47 6.60
N GLY A 286 -19.41 22.91 5.66
CA GLY A 286 -19.62 23.49 4.35
C GLY A 286 -18.48 23.20 3.38
N ASN A 287 -18.43 23.97 2.28
CA ASN A 287 -17.42 23.82 1.24
C ASN A 287 -16.06 24.32 1.75
N TYR A 288 -14.99 23.59 1.41
CA TYR A 288 -13.65 23.96 1.86
C TYR A 288 -12.57 23.51 0.88
N HIS A 289 -11.42 24.14 1.02
CA HIS A 289 -10.17 23.83 0.34
C HIS A 289 -9.18 23.28 1.38
N LEU A 290 -8.56 22.16 1.05
CA LEU A 290 -7.52 21.52 1.85
C LEU A 290 -6.27 21.34 0.98
N GLN A 291 -5.13 21.82 1.46
CA GLN A 291 -3.87 21.77 0.75
C GLN A 291 -2.74 21.35 1.68
N THR A 292 -1.84 20.50 1.18
CA THR A 292 -0.61 20.13 1.89
C THR A 292 0.60 20.10 0.96
N GLU A 293 1.77 20.42 1.51
CA GLU A 293 3.06 20.21 0.84
C GLU A 293 3.71 18.95 1.45
N MET A 294 4.12 18.03 0.58
CA MET A 294 4.65 16.72 0.94
C MET A 294 6.04 16.53 0.35
N LYS A 295 6.93 15.88 1.10
CA LYS A 295 8.22 15.41 0.59
C LYS A 295 8.43 13.95 0.93
N PHE A 296 8.70 13.14 -0.09
CA PHE A 296 9.11 11.76 0.08
C PHE A 296 10.48 11.64 0.75
N VAL A 297 10.62 10.72 1.70
CA VAL A 297 11.90 10.43 2.37
C VAL A 297 12.34 8.99 2.10
N GLU A 298 11.47 8.01 2.36
CA GLU A 298 11.83 6.59 2.32
C GLU A 298 10.58 5.70 2.11
N GLY A 299 10.76 4.50 1.56
CA GLY A 299 9.70 3.51 1.35
C GLY A 299 9.09 3.56 -0.05
N GLU A 300 7.80 3.27 -0.16
CA GLU A 300 7.05 3.42 -1.41
C GLU A 300 6.09 4.60 -1.29
N MET A 301 6.35 5.68 -2.02
CA MET A 301 5.61 6.95 -1.92
C MET A 301 4.09 6.72 -1.92
N GLY A 302 3.49 6.94 -0.74
CA GLY A 302 2.05 6.83 -0.51
C GLY A 302 1.50 7.95 0.36
N GLY A 303 2.13 9.13 0.32
CA GLY A 303 1.65 10.33 1.00
C GLY A 303 0.36 10.89 0.39
N GLY A 304 -0.52 11.44 1.22
CA GLY A 304 -1.80 11.95 0.79
C GLY A 304 -2.57 12.74 1.85
N LEU A 305 -3.83 12.99 1.53
CA LEU A 305 -4.82 13.67 2.36
C LEU A 305 -5.96 12.71 2.72
N VAL A 306 -6.48 12.86 3.93
CA VAL A 306 -7.76 12.27 4.37
C VAL A 306 -8.69 13.40 4.78
N PHE A 307 -9.96 13.32 4.38
CA PHE A 307 -10.89 14.45 4.56
C PHE A 307 -12.34 13.99 4.61
N ASN A 308 -13.24 14.89 4.98
CA ASN A 308 -14.65 14.56 5.24
C ASN A 308 -14.84 13.41 6.25
N THR A 309 -13.95 13.31 7.24
CA THR A 309 -14.04 12.25 8.24
C THR A 309 -15.17 12.55 9.24
N PRO A 310 -16.12 11.63 9.50
CA PRO A 310 -17.24 11.89 10.43
C PRO A 310 -16.82 12.14 11.88
N THR A 311 -15.73 11.51 12.32
CA THR A 311 -15.21 11.63 13.70
C THR A 311 -13.70 11.90 13.68
N ASN A 312 -13.17 12.45 14.76
CA ASN A 312 -11.71 12.65 14.89
C ASN A 312 -10.97 11.40 15.37
N SER A 313 -11.65 10.25 15.51
CA SER A 313 -11.12 9.04 16.14
C SER A 313 -11.13 7.81 15.24
N SER A 314 -11.59 7.96 14.00
CA SER A 314 -11.65 6.86 13.03
C SER A 314 -11.54 7.39 11.60
N LYS A 315 -10.94 6.60 10.69
CA LYS A 315 -10.98 6.89 9.25
C LYS A 315 -12.28 6.45 8.56
N LYS A 316 -13.15 5.70 9.26
CA LYS A 316 -14.41 5.17 8.70
C LYS A 316 -15.29 6.28 8.12
N GLY A 317 -15.70 6.13 6.87
CA GLY A 317 -16.50 7.12 6.15
C GLY A 317 -15.74 8.32 5.59
N ALA A 318 -14.41 8.41 5.78
CA ALA A 318 -13.61 9.50 5.23
C ALA A 318 -13.33 9.30 3.73
N GLN A 319 -13.07 10.40 3.03
CA GLN A 319 -12.44 10.40 1.72
C GLN A 319 -10.92 10.32 1.84
N MET A 320 -10.26 9.84 0.79
CA MET A 320 -8.81 9.80 0.69
C MET A 320 -8.36 10.18 -0.73
N VAL A 321 -7.26 10.92 -0.80
CA VAL A 321 -6.45 11.04 -2.01
C VAL A 321 -5.00 10.76 -1.63
N SER A 322 -4.32 9.84 -2.30
CA SER A 322 -2.91 9.57 -2.01
C SER A 322 -2.14 9.10 -3.24
N TYR A 323 -0.81 9.24 -3.17
CA TYR A 323 0.07 8.55 -4.08
C TYR A 323 -0.01 7.03 -3.89
N THR A 324 0.24 6.29 -4.97
CA THR A 324 0.42 4.84 -5.01
C THR A 324 1.33 4.48 -6.19
N GLY A 325 1.58 3.19 -6.43
CA GLY A 325 2.42 2.73 -7.53
C GLY A 325 3.83 3.31 -7.46
N LYS A 326 4.41 3.37 -6.25
CA LYS A 326 5.72 3.96 -5.95
C LYS A 326 5.84 5.45 -6.33
N GLY A 327 4.73 6.18 -6.24
CA GLY A 327 4.65 7.60 -6.52
C GLY A 327 4.26 7.97 -7.96
N GLY A 328 4.13 7.00 -8.87
CA GLY A 328 3.77 7.26 -10.28
C GLY A 328 2.27 7.37 -10.55
N TYR A 329 1.42 7.22 -9.53
CA TYR A 329 -0.02 7.23 -9.66
C TYR A 329 -0.66 7.92 -8.45
N LEU A 330 -1.68 8.73 -8.68
CA LEU A 330 -2.50 9.33 -7.63
C LEU A 330 -3.86 8.64 -7.65
N GLN A 331 -4.30 8.09 -6.53
CA GLN A 331 -5.58 7.41 -6.39
C GLN A 331 -6.48 8.16 -5.42
N TRP A 332 -7.79 7.98 -5.58
CA TRP A 332 -8.80 8.54 -4.69
C TRP A 332 -9.97 7.60 -4.49
N GLY A 333 -10.62 7.78 -3.35
CA GLY A 333 -11.70 6.91 -2.90
C GLY A 333 -12.16 7.27 -1.50
N TYR A 334 -12.78 6.32 -0.83
CA TYR A 334 -13.32 6.51 0.51
C TYR A 334 -13.14 5.26 1.37
N PHE A 335 -13.14 5.44 2.69
CA PHE A 335 -13.21 4.33 3.63
C PHE A 335 -14.67 4.00 3.93
N ASP A 336 -15.05 2.74 3.81
CA ASP A 336 -16.39 2.30 4.17
C ASP A 336 -16.62 2.27 5.70
N ASN A 337 -17.77 1.74 6.13
CA ASN A 337 -18.13 1.63 7.55
C ASN A 337 -17.23 0.66 8.34
N SER A 338 -16.52 -0.23 7.65
CA SER A 338 -15.52 -1.13 8.24
C SER A 338 -14.15 -0.48 8.29
N GLY A 339 -13.94 0.63 7.58
CA GLY A 339 -12.65 1.32 7.48
C GLY A 339 -11.79 0.76 6.35
N VAL A 340 -12.39 0.02 5.42
CA VAL A 340 -11.72 -0.54 4.25
C VAL A 340 -11.82 0.46 3.11
N PHE A 341 -10.69 0.71 2.45
CA PHE A 341 -10.63 1.63 1.32
C PHE A 341 -11.44 1.09 0.13
N GLN A 342 -12.19 1.98 -0.51
CA GLN A 342 -13.00 1.73 -1.69
C GLN A 342 -12.52 2.67 -2.79
N TYR A 343 -11.90 2.09 -3.82
CA TYR A 343 -11.36 2.83 -4.95
C TYR A 343 -12.49 3.49 -5.78
N GLN A 344 -12.30 4.76 -6.13
CA GLN A 344 -13.23 5.51 -6.99
C GLN A 344 -12.57 5.97 -8.29
N GLY A 345 -11.25 6.17 -8.29
CA GLY A 345 -10.54 6.64 -9.46
C GLY A 345 -9.08 6.97 -9.17
N GLY A 346 -8.39 7.39 -10.21
CA GLY A 346 -6.98 7.73 -10.13
C GLY A 346 -6.43 8.19 -11.48
N LEU A 347 -5.22 8.74 -11.46
CA LEU A 347 -4.51 9.20 -12.64
C LEU A 347 -3.01 8.93 -12.51
N ALA A 348 -2.36 8.56 -13.61
CA ALA A 348 -0.91 8.56 -13.68
C ALA A 348 -0.38 10.00 -13.57
N VAL A 349 0.62 10.19 -12.73
CA VAL A 349 1.18 11.51 -12.38
C VAL A 349 2.71 11.45 -12.42
N PRO A 350 3.40 12.61 -12.46
CA PRO A 350 4.84 12.65 -12.19
C PRO A 350 5.18 11.90 -10.90
N ASN A 351 6.36 11.28 -10.87
CA ASN A 351 6.74 10.41 -9.76
C ASN A 351 6.98 11.23 -8.48
N GLY A 352 6.11 11.08 -7.48
CA GLY A 352 6.24 11.76 -6.19
C GLY A 352 7.43 11.31 -5.33
N SER A 353 8.18 10.28 -5.75
CA SER A 353 9.40 9.79 -5.10
C SER A 353 10.68 10.45 -5.63
N ASP A 354 10.58 11.51 -6.43
CA ASP A 354 11.73 12.16 -7.10
C ASP A 354 12.61 13.03 -6.17
N GLY A 355 12.29 13.06 -4.88
CA GLY A 355 12.99 13.81 -3.85
C GLY A 355 12.62 15.31 -3.80
N GLN A 356 11.72 15.76 -4.68
CA GLN A 356 11.16 17.11 -4.65
C GLN A 356 9.98 17.19 -3.67
N LYS A 357 9.53 18.43 -3.46
CA LYS A 357 8.29 18.72 -2.75
C LYS A 357 7.16 18.77 -3.75
N HIS A 358 6.03 18.19 -3.40
CA HIS A 358 4.80 18.24 -4.18
C HIS A 358 3.67 18.85 -3.36
N VAL A 359 2.80 19.60 -4.02
CA VAL A 359 1.61 20.20 -3.41
C VAL A 359 0.39 19.41 -3.85
N LEU A 360 -0.29 18.79 -2.88
CA LEU A 360 -1.55 18.10 -3.08
C LEU A 360 -2.69 18.91 -2.49
N GLU A 361 -3.74 19.13 -3.27
CA GLU A 361 -4.91 19.89 -2.87
C GLU A 361 -6.20 19.12 -3.19
N VAL A 362 -7.22 19.32 -2.35
CA VAL A 362 -8.59 18.95 -2.64
C VAL A 362 -9.51 20.14 -2.40
N LYS A 363 -10.40 20.39 -3.36
CA LYS A 363 -11.49 21.37 -3.21
C LYS A 363 -12.79 20.62 -3.06
N VAL A 364 -13.37 20.69 -1.86
CA VAL A 364 -14.58 19.98 -1.49
C VAL A 364 -15.77 20.92 -1.61
N THR A 365 -16.71 20.54 -2.45
CA THR A 365 -17.97 21.24 -2.68
C THR A 365 -19.12 20.28 -2.42
N ALA A 366 -20.32 20.77 -2.10
CA ALA A 366 -21.57 20.02 -1.99
C ALA A 366 -21.42 18.48 -1.99
N ALA A 367 -21.67 17.81 -3.12
CA ALA A 367 -21.56 16.35 -3.24
C ALA A 367 -20.29 15.87 -3.96
N THR A 368 -19.33 16.76 -4.27
CA THR A 368 -18.16 16.39 -5.09
C THR A 368 -16.87 17.11 -4.69
N TYR A 369 -15.74 16.52 -5.04
CA TYR A 369 -14.43 17.15 -4.88
C TYR A 369 -13.60 17.16 -6.17
N GLU A 370 -12.70 18.14 -6.25
CA GLU A 370 -11.62 18.22 -7.23
C GLU A 370 -10.30 17.82 -6.57
N VAL A 371 -9.42 17.15 -7.32
CA VAL A 371 -8.07 16.80 -6.92
C VAL A 371 -7.08 17.57 -7.78
N ILE A 372 -6.16 18.27 -7.13
CA ILE A 372 -5.14 19.10 -7.77
C ILE A 372 -3.77 18.65 -7.26
N LEU A 373 -2.84 18.44 -8.19
CA LEU A 373 -1.45 18.12 -7.88
C LEU A 373 -0.55 19.12 -8.59
N ASP A 374 0.31 19.78 -7.84
CA ASP A 374 1.26 20.79 -8.33
C ASP A 374 0.58 21.86 -9.22
N GLY A 375 -0.59 22.33 -8.78
CA GLY A 375 -1.41 23.32 -9.48
C GLY A 375 -2.17 22.79 -10.70
N LYS A 376 -2.03 21.50 -11.06
CA LYS A 376 -2.76 20.86 -12.15
C LYS A 376 -3.93 20.04 -11.62
N VAL A 377 -5.12 20.29 -12.17
CA VAL A 377 -6.29 19.44 -11.87
C VAL A 377 -6.09 18.04 -12.48
N VAL A 378 -6.17 17.01 -11.63
CA VAL A 378 -5.97 15.60 -12.01
C VAL A 378 -7.22 14.73 -11.78
N GLY A 379 -8.20 15.22 -11.03
CA GLY A 379 -9.52 14.60 -10.88
C GLY A 379 -10.59 15.65 -10.69
N GLN A 380 -11.75 15.50 -11.33
CA GLN A 380 -12.85 16.47 -11.28
C GLN A 380 -14.18 15.79 -11.00
N LYS A 381 -15.05 16.49 -10.27
CA LYS A 381 -16.43 16.05 -9.95
C LYS A 381 -16.45 14.64 -9.35
N ASN A 382 -15.44 14.30 -8.55
CA ASN A 382 -15.38 13.02 -7.87
C ASN A 382 -16.47 13.00 -6.79
N PRO A 383 -17.32 11.95 -6.73
CA PRO A 383 -18.42 11.91 -5.77
C PRO A 383 -17.92 11.73 -4.34
N LEU A 384 -18.48 12.49 -3.40
CA LEU A 384 -18.32 12.21 -1.98
C LEU A 384 -19.14 10.97 -1.62
N ASN A 385 -18.49 9.92 -1.12
CA ASN A 385 -19.17 8.68 -0.68
C ASN A 385 -18.73 8.31 0.74
N GLY A 386 -19.66 8.03 1.65
CA GLY A 386 -19.31 7.63 3.02
C GLY A 386 -20.30 8.11 4.07
N ALA A 387 -19.93 7.97 5.34
CA ALA A 387 -20.84 8.14 6.47
C ALA A 387 -21.27 9.60 6.76
N VAL A 388 -20.66 10.61 6.13
CA VAL A 388 -21.09 12.02 6.24
C VAL A 388 -22.10 12.43 5.15
N GLY A 389 -22.73 11.48 4.43
CA GLY A 389 -23.71 11.81 3.39
C GLY A 389 -23.17 12.75 2.31
N ASP A 390 -24.04 13.25 1.43
CA ASP A 390 -23.67 14.18 0.34
C ASP A 390 -23.36 15.61 0.84
N GLN A 391 -22.91 15.77 2.08
CA GLN A 391 -22.68 17.06 2.72
C GLN A 391 -21.21 17.25 3.06
N PRO A 392 -20.60 18.37 2.67
CA PRO A 392 -19.21 18.65 2.94
C PRO A 392 -19.00 19.10 4.39
N GLY A 393 -18.00 18.53 5.06
CA GLY A 393 -17.68 18.80 6.46
C GLY A 393 -17.07 17.59 7.18
N GLY A 394 -16.82 17.74 8.48
CA GLY A 394 -16.13 16.74 9.29
C GLY A 394 -14.67 17.11 9.55
N TYR A 395 -13.81 16.11 9.74
CA TYR A 395 -12.39 16.32 10.01
C TYR A 395 -11.55 16.10 8.76
N ALA A 396 -10.39 16.75 8.72
CA ALA A 396 -9.39 16.62 7.66
C ALA A 396 -8.01 16.38 8.27
N GLY A 397 -7.11 15.80 7.49
CA GLY A 397 -5.79 15.43 7.98
C GLY A 397 -4.87 14.87 6.90
N LEU A 398 -3.84 14.19 7.39
CA LEU A 398 -2.73 13.69 6.59
C LEU A 398 -2.77 12.16 6.60
N LEU A 399 -2.38 11.56 5.47
CA LEU A 399 -2.33 10.12 5.30
C LEU A 399 -0.99 9.70 4.70
N THR A 400 -0.49 8.55 5.13
CA THR A 400 0.62 7.86 4.47
C THR A 400 0.35 6.37 4.34
N SER A 401 0.83 5.78 3.26
CA SER A 401 0.91 4.33 3.07
C SER A 401 2.33 3.97 2.66
N THR A 402 2.92 2.98 3.33
CA THR A 402 4.19 2.33 2.99
C THR A 402 5.44 3.22 2.88
N SER A 403 5.33 4.50 3.23
CA SER A 403 6.39 5.49 3.09
C SER A 403 6.52 6.38 4.30
N LYS A 404 7.75 6.83 4.56
CA LYS A 404 8.05 7.98 5.40
C LYS A 404 7.91 9.26 4.59
N ILE A 405 7.00 10.15 5.02
CA ILE A 405 6.69 11.43 4.35
C ILE A 405 6.82 12.57 5.36
N ILE A 406 7.40 13.69 4.91
CA ILE A 406 7.38 14.95 5.65
C ILE A 406 6.29 15.83 5.07
N PHE A 407 5.37 16.28 5.92
CA PHE A 407 4.37 17.30 5.59
C PHE A 407 4.82 18.64 6.15
N SER A 408 5.10 19.61 5.28
CA SER A 408 5.67 20.92 5.66
C SER A 408 4.61 22.00 5.82
N SER A 409 3.42 21.83 5.24
CA SER A 409 2.28 22.72 5.46
C SER A 409 0.94 21.98 5.42
N LEU A 410 -0.04 22.50 6.15
CA LEU A 410 -1.46 22.20 5.94
C LEU A 410 -2.20 23.54 5.88
N ILE A 411 -3.03 23.73 4.86
CA ILE A 411 -3.94 24.87 4.72
C ILE A 411 -5.36 24.31 4.65
N VAL A 412 -6.26 24.87 5.47
CA VAL A 412 -7.68 24.54 5.45
C VAL A 412 -8.48 25.84 5.44
N GLU A 413 -9.28 26.09 4.42
CA GLU A 413 -10.06 27.32 4.29
C GLU A 413 -11.43 27.09 3.68
N SER A 414 -12.43 27.89 4.06
CA SER A 414 -13.75 27.86 3.42
C SER A 414 -13.67 28.35 1.99
N LEU A 415 -14.40 27.71 1.07
CA LEU A 415 -14.52 28.12 -0.34
C LEU A 415 -15.49 29.28 -0.57
#